data_AF-A0A828RUD8-F1
#
_entry.id   AF-A0A828RUD8-F1
#
_cell.length_a   1.000
_cell.length_b   1.000
_cell.length_c   1.000
_cell.angle_alpha   90.00
_cell.angle_beta   90.00
_cell.angle_gamma   90.00
#
_symmetry.space_group_name_H-M   'P 1'
#
loop_
_entity.id
_entity.type
_entity.pdbx_description
1 polymer ?
#
loop_
_entity_poly.entity_id
_entity_poly.type
_entity_poly.pdbx_seq_one_letter_code
_entity_poly.pdbx_strand_id
1 'polypeptide(L)'
;MMQWINVKQLKRLGLDENKGLGIMRIDWCGSYSEICNQWFPSQNYLSIIQNHHICIETLKQQLNDLMFNELNIFEKVMERCQGEGYQYEETFKVEGDEFDFFIRLKPVRDECSHIFVYIK
;
A
#
# COMPACT_ATOMS: atom_id res chain seq x y z
N MET A 1 14.67 -6.92 1.08
CA MET A 1 13.44 -7.72 0.84
C MET A 1 12.41 -7.23 1.84
N MET A 2 11.28 -6.69 1.38
CA MET A 2 10.25 -6.12 2.25
C MET A 2 9.50 -7.22 2.99
N GLN A 3 9.26 -7.04 4.30
CA GLN A 3 8.57 -8.04 5.12
C GLN A 3 7.07 -7.78 5.14
N TRP A 4 6.27 -8.77 4.72
CA TRP A 4 4.81 -8.72 4.74
C TRP A 4 4.26 -9.42 5.99
N ILE A 5 3.36 -8.76 6.70
CA ILE A 5 2.75 -9.26 7.94
C ILE A 5 1.24 -9.10 7.82
N ASN A 6 0.46 -10.19 7.93
CA ASN A 6 -1.00 -10.08 7.91
C ASN A 6 -1.49 -9.35 9.18
N VAL A 7 -2.29 -8.30 9.01
CA VAL A 7 -2.74 -7.43 10.12
C VAL A 7 -3.65 -8.16 11.11
N LYS A 8 -4.37 -9.23 10.73
CA LYS A 8 -5.11 -10.06 11.70
C LYS A 8 -4.18 -10.70 12.74
N GLN A 9 -2.89 -10.85 12.42
CA GLN A 9 -1.86 -11.31 13.34
C GLN A 9 -1.27 -10.17 14.20
N LEU A 10 -1.59 -8.92 13.88
CA LEU A 10 -1.19 -7.73 14.62
C LEU A 10 -2.36 -7.29 15.53
N LYS A 11 -2.12 -7.15 16.85
CA LYS A 11 -3.08 -6.48 17.74
C LYS A 11 -3.35 -5.06 17.19
N ARG A 12 -4.62 -4.62 17.22
CA ARG A 12 -5.15 -3.32 16.74
C ARG A 12 -4.05 -2.30 16.42
N LEU A 13 -3.83 -2.06 15.14
CA LEU A 13 -2.95 -0.99 14.67
C LEU A 13 -3.50 0.35 15.14
N GLY A 14 -2.87 0.95 16.14
CA GLY A 14 -3.05 2.35 16.49
C GLY A 14 -2.38 3.19 15.42
N LEU A 15 -3.05 3.41 14.30
CA LEU A 15 -2.55 4.25 13.22
C LEU A 15 -2.56 5.71 13.70
N ASP A 16 -1.39 6.34 13.73
CA ASP A 16 -1.24 7.75 14.09
C ASP A 16 -1.50 8.63 12.86
N GLU A 17 -2.59 9.40 12.88
CA GLU A 17 -2.97 10.29 11.79
C GLU A 17 -1.91 11.38 11.51
N ASN A 18 -1.05 11.70 12.50
CA ASN A 18 0.05 12.64 12.32
C ASN A 18 1.26 12.04 11.58
N LYS A 19 1.25 10.72 11.38
CA LYS A 19 2.29 10.00 10.62
C LYS A 19 1.85 9.62 9.21
N GLY A 20 0.55 9.76 8.89
CA GLY A 20 0.02 9.39 7.58
C GLY A 20 0.46 10.35 6.48
N LEU A 21 1.15 9.85 5.46
CA LEU A 21 1.57 10.63 4.29
C LEU A 21 0.49 10.68 3.21
N GLY A 22 -0.25 9.59 3.04
CA GLY A 22 -1.29 9.51 2.02
C GLY A 22 -1.65 8.08 1.66
N ILE A 23 -2.46 7.96 0.61
CA ILE A 23 -3.00 6.71 0.11
C ILE A 23 -2.66 6.59 -1.38
N MET A 24 -2.04 5.48 -1.76
CA MET A 24 -1.92 5.08 -3.16
C MET A 24 -3.07 4.12 -3.48
N ARG A 25 -3.97 4.52 -4.39
CA ARG A 25 -4.93 3.61 -5.01
C ARG A 25 -4.24 2.83 -6.11
N ILE A 26 -4.50 1.52 -6.19
CA ILE A 26 -3.97 0.62 -7.21
C ILE A 26 -5.12 -0.15 -7.83
N ASP A 27 -5.12 -0.21 -9.15
CA ASP A 27 -6.12 -0.88 -9.96
C ASP A 27 -5.44 -1.64 -11.11
N TRP A 28 -6.09 -2.71 -11.57
CA TRP A 28 -5.69 -3.56 -12.68
C TRP A 28 -6.74 -3.57 -13.81
N CYS A 29 -7.70 -2.64 -13.76
CA CYS A 29 -8.81 -2.51 -14.71
C CYS A 29 -8.37 -1.76 -15.99
N GLY A 30 -8.31 -2.47 -17.12
CA GLY A 30 -8.19 -1.84 -18.45
C GLY A 30 -7.29 -2.60 -19.43
N SER A 31 -6.19 -3.16 -18.93
CA SER A 31 -5.46 -4.23 -19.60
C SER A 31 -4.97 -5.15 -18.50
N TYR A 32 -5.07 -6.47 -18.68
CA TYR A 32 -4.60 -7.45 -17.69
C TYR A 32 -3.07 -7.38 -17.40
N SER A 33 -2.41 -6.31 -17.82
CA SER A 33 -0.96 -6.07 -17.82
C SER A 33 -0.51 -4.71 -17.29
N GLU A 34 -1.41 -3.73 -17.07
CA GLU A 34 -1.00 -2.37 -16.64
C GLU A 34 -1.67 -1.96 -15.33
N ILE A 35 -0.86 -1.52 -14.37
CA ILE A 35 -1.33 -0.93 -13.12
C ILE A 35 -1.77 0.50 -13.37
N CYS A 36 -3.00 0.83 -12.98
CA CYS A 36 -3.47 2.20 -12.85
C CYS A 36 -3.35 2.65 -11.39
N ASN A 37 -2.54 3.67 -11.13
CA ASN A 37 -2.30 4.16 -9.77
C ASN A 37 -2.66 5.65 -9.60
N GLN A 38 -3.16 6.00 -8.42
CA GLN A 38 -3.48 7.38 -8.07
C GLN A 38 -3.05 7.69 -6.63
N TRP A 39 -2.26 8.75 -6.46
CA TRP A 39 -1.81 9.21 -5.15
C TRP A 39 -2.77 10.25 -4.55
N PHE A 40 -3.14 10.04 -3.29
CA PHE A 40 -3.96 10.94 -2.49
C PHE A 40 -3.17 11.36 -1.24
N PRO A 41 -2.56 12.56 -1.21
CA PRO A 41 -1.81 13.02 -0.06
C PRO A 41 -2.73 13.25 1.16
N SER A 42 -2.20 13.05 2.36
CA SER A 42 -2.90 13.41 3.59
C SER A 42 -2.99 14.94 3.73
N GLN A 43 -3.90 15.41 4.59
CA GLN A 43 -4.05 16.84 4.88
C GLN A 43 -2.75 17.47 5.40
N ASN A 44 -1.95 16.68 6.14
CA ASN A 44 -0.70 17.10 6.76
C ASN A 44 0.55 16.74 5.92
N TYR A 45 0.39 16.29 4.66
CA TYR A 45 1.50 15.79 3.84
C TYR A 45 2.69 16.76 3.78
N LEU A 46 2.44 18.03 3.45
CA LEU A 46 3.52 19.02 3.31
C LEU A 46 4.23 19.29 4.64
N SER A 47 3.49 19.37 5.75
CA SER A 47 4.09 19.62 7.07
C SER A 47 4.91 18.42 7.54
N ILE A 48 4.43 17.19 7.30
CA ILE A 48 5.15 15.97 7.65
C ILE A 48 6.43 15.85 6.82
N ILE A 49 6.37 16.07 5.50
CA ILE A 49 7.55 16.02 4.62
C ILE A 49 8.61 17.03 5.07
N GLN A 50 8.21 18.26 5.42
CA GLN A 50 9.12 19.31 5.87
C GLN A 50 9.71 19.01 7.25
N ASN A 51 8.88 18.68 8.24
CA ASN A 51 9.31 18.47 9.62
C ASN A 51 10.23 17.25 9.77
N HIS A 52 9.96 16.19 9.00
CA HIS A 52 10.71 14.94 9.06
C HIS A 52 11.78 14.82 7.96
N HIS A 53 11.99 15.87 7.16
CA HIS A 53 12.99 15.90 6.08
C HIS A 53 12.91 14.69 5.13
N ILE A 54 11.69 14.31 4.76
CA ILE A 54 11.43 13.08 4.01
C ILE A 54 11.95 13.19 2.59
N CYS A 55 12.71 12.18 2.15
CA CYS A 55 13.11 12.04 0.77
C CYS A 55 11.95 11.51 -0.09
N ILE A 56 11.34 12.39 -0.89
CA ILE A 56 10.22 12.02 -1.79
C ILE A 56 10.65 10.92 -2.79
N GLU A 57 11.90 10.93 -3.23
CA GLU A 57 12.40 9.91 -4.16
C GLU A 57 12.50 8.53 -3.50
N THR A 58 12.84 8.45 -2.20
CA THR A 58 12.79 7.19 -1.44
C THR A 58 11.35 6.67 -1.34
N LEU A 59 10.39 7.55 -1.05
CA LEU A 59 8.97 7.18 -0.99
C LEU A 59 8.48 6.63 -2.34
N LYS A 60 8.80 7.33 -3.44
CA LYS A 60 8.44 6.89 -4.79
C LYS A 60 9.05 5.53 -5.12
N GLN A 61 10.33 5.32 -4.81
CA GLN A 61 11.01 4.06 -5.08
C GLN A 61 10.33 2.88 -4.35
N GLN A 62 10.05 3.03 -3.06
CA GLN A 62 9.41 1.96 -2.28
C GLN A 62 7.97 1.69 -2.73
N LEU A 63 7.21 2.73 -3.08
CA LEU A 63 5.87 2.55 -3.68
C LEU A 63 5.94 1.84 -5.04
N ASN A 64 6.91 2.20 -5.88
CA ASN A 64 7.10 1.54 -7.16
C ASN A 64 7.52 0.07 -6.99
N ASP A 65 8.35 -0.25 -6.01
CA ASP A 65 8.71 -1.63 -5.72
C ASP A 65 7.47 -2.45 -5.29
N LEU A 66 6.61 -1.89 -4.43
CA LEU A 66 5.35 -2.54 -4.05
C LEU A 66 4.41 -2.73 -5.23
N MET A 67 4.23 -1.71 -6.07
CA MET A 67 3.30 -1.78 -7.20
C MET A 67 3.85 -2.66 -8.33
N PHE A 68 5.02 -2.33 -8.85
CA PHE A 68 5.53 -2.87 -10.12
C PHE A 68 6.42 -4.10 -9.96
N ASN A 69 6.85 -4.45 -8.74
CA ASN A 69 7.57 -5.70 -8.49
C ASN A 69 6.71 -6.69 -7.69
N GLU A 70 6.08 -6.23 -6.60
CA GLU A 70 5.35 -7.11 -5.69
C GLU A 70 3.89 -7.36 -6.12
N LEU A 71 3.21 -6.38 -6.73
CA LEU A 71 1.78 -6.43 -7.07
C LEU A 71 1.50 -6.17 -8.56
N ASN A 72 2.47 -6.48 -9.41
CA ASN A 72 2.48 -6.07 -10.82
C ASN A 72 1.39 -6.69 -11.70
N ILE A 73 0.75 -7.75 -11.23
CA ILE A 73 -0.37 -8.44 -11.88
C ILE A 73 -1.42 -8.83 -10.84
N PHE A 74 -2.67 -8.97 -11.24
CA PHE A 74 -3.79 -9.26 -10.35
C PHE A 74 -3.65 -10.64 -9.67
N GLU A 75 -3.02 -11.62 -10.34
CA GLU A 75 -2.74 -12.95 -9.79
C GLU A 75 -1.93 -12.87 -8.48
N LYS A 76 -0.99 -11.93 -8.37
CA LYS A 76 -0.21 -11.72 -7.15
C LYS A 76 -1.05 -11.18 -5.98
N VAL A 77 -2.18 -10.54 -6.27
CA VAL A 77 -3.16 -10.13 -5.25
C VAL A 77 -3.91 -11.36 -4.75
N MET A 78 -4.42 -12.19 -5.67
CA MET A 78 -5.12 -13.44 -5.33
C MET A 78 -4.22 -14.42 -4.55
N GLU A 79 -2.96 -14.56 -4.96
CA GLU A 79 -1.97 -15.39 -4.25
C GLU A 79 -1.76 -14.91 -2.81
N ARG A 80 -1.64 -13.59 -2.58
CA ARG A 80 -1.49 -13.04 -1.22
C ARG A 80 -2.74 -13.22 -0.37
N CYS A 81 -3.91 -13.00 -0.98
CA CYS A 81 -5.20 -13.15 -0.32
C CYS A 81 -5.66 -14.60 -0.17
N GLN A 82 -4.96 -15.56 -0.81
CA GLN A 82 -5.32 -16.99 -0.82
C GLN A 82 -6.73 -17.25 -1.37
N GLY A 83 -7.18 -16.45 -2.34
CA GLY A 83 -8.50 -16.60 -2.98
C GLY A 83 -8.96 -15.39 -3.79
N GLU A 84 -10.13 -15.53 -4.42
CA GLU A 84 -10.82 -14.50 -5.22
C GLU A 84 -12.22 -14.19 -4.63
N GLY A 85 -12.58 -12.91 -4.54
CA GLY A 85 -13.83 -12.42 -3.96
C GLY A 85 -13.64 -11.62 -2.66
N TYR A 86 -14.63 -10.80 -2.31
CA TYR A 86 -14.57 -9.92 -1.13
C TYR A 86 -14.32 -10.66 0.19
N GLN A 87 -14.71 -11.94 0.30
CA GLN A 87 -14.46 -12.76 1.48
C GLN A 87 -12.98 -13.05 1.75
N TYR A 88 -12.11 -12.84 0.74
CA TYR A 88 -10.66 -12.97 0.84
C TYR A 88 -9.93 -11.62 0.92
N GLU A 89 -10.65 -10.51 1.14
CA GLU A 89 -10.00 -9.22 1.39
C GLU A 89 -9.09 -9.31 2.62
N GLU A 90 -7.85 -8.89 2.46
CA GLU A 90 -6.84 -8.94 3.52
C GLU A 90 -6.10 -7.60 3.61
N THR A 91 -5.63 -7.29 4.82
CA THR A 91 -4.76 -6.14 5.06
C THR A 91 -3.42 -6.63 5.56
N PHE A 92 -2.34 -6.13 4.95
CA PHE A 92 -0.97 -6.47 5.29
C PHE A 92 -0.23 -5.22 5.78
N LYS A 93 0.63 -5.38 6.78
CA LYS A 93 1.69 -4.42 7.07
C LYS A 93 2.91 -4.83 6.25
N VAL A 94 3.50 -3.88 5.55
CA VAL A 94 4.81 -4.03 4.92
C VAL A 94 5.76 -3.00 5.51
N GLU A 95 6.84 -3.48 6.10
CA GLU A 95 7.84 -2.61 6.72
C GLU A 95 8.90 -2.25 5.69
N GLY A 96 8.99 -0.95 5.39
CA GLY A 96 10.09 -0.35 4.65
C GLY A 96 11.16 0.23 5.58
N ASP A 97 12.16 0.85 4.96
CA ASP A 97 13.29 1.45 5.68
C ASP A 97 12.86 2.72 6.44
N GLU A 98 12.17 3.63 5.75
CA GLU A 98 11.70 4.92 6.27
C GLU A 98 10.18 4.96 6.50
N PHE A 99 9.44 4.05 5.87
CA PHE A 99 7.98 4.05 5.85
C PHE A 99 7.40 2.71 6.26
N ASP A 100 6.27 2.76 6.94
CA ASP A 100 5.39 1.61 7.13
C ASP A 100 4.23 1.71 6.12
N PHE A 101 3.97 0.63 5.41
CA PHE A 101 2.89 0.52 4.46
C PHE A 101 1.81 -0.40 5.02
N PHE A 102 0.55 0.04 4.99
CA PHE A 102 -0.59 -0.84 5.21
C PHE A 102 -1.29 -1.04 3.88
N ILE A 103 -1.37 -2.28 3.43
CA ILE A 103 -1.83 -2.63 2.10
C ILE A 103 -3.13 -3.40 2.25
N ARG A 104 -4.24 -2.76 1.90
CA ARG A 104 -5.54 -3.41 1.78
C ARG A 104 -5.68 -3.95 0.37
N LEU A 105 -5.61 -5.27 0.26
CA LEU A 105 -5.73 -6.00 -0.99
C LEU A 105 -7.15 -6.52 -1.15
N LYS A 106 -7.78 -6.15 -2.26
CA LYS A 106 -9.09 -6.66 -2.67
C LYS A 106 -8.90 -7.59 -3.85
N PRO A 107 -9.05 -8.92 -3.68
CA PRO A 107 -8.93 -9.86 -4.79
C PRO A 107 -10.25 -9.94 -5.55
N VAL A 108 -10.74 -8.78 -6.00
CA VAL A 108 -11.97 -8.65 -6.80
C VAL A 108 -11.61 -7.86 -8.06
N ARG A 109 -12.02 -8.36 -9.22
CA ARG A 109 -11.78 -7.67 -10.49
C ARG A 109 -12.52 -6.34 -10.52
N ASP A 110 -11.91 -5.36 -11.18
CA ASP A 110 -12.44 -3.99 -11.34
C ASP A 110 -12.60 -3.22 -10.01
N GLU A 111 -12.03 -3.74 -8.91
CA GLU A 111 -11.98 -3.09 -7.61
C GLU A 111 -10.57 -2.58 -7.30
N CYS A 112 -10.52 -1.46 -6.59
CA CYS A 112 -9.27 -0.83 -6.21
C CYS A 112 -8.72 -1.36 -4.88
N SER A 113 -7.44 -1.73 -4.88
CA SER A 113 -6.64 -1.93 -3.67
C SER A 113 -5.99 -0.61 -3.22
N HIS A 114 -5.53 -0.56 -1.97
CA HIS A 114 -5.01 0.66 -1.36
C HIS A 114 -3.74 0.40 -0.56
N ILE A 115 -2.72 1.23 -0.76
CA ILE A 115 -1.53 1.32 0.10
C ILE A 115 -1.65 2.61 0.92
N PHE A 116 -1.80 2.48 2.23
CA PHE A 116 -1.69 3.57 3.18
C PHE A 116 -0.23 3.71 3.60
N VAL A 117 0.32 4.91 3.50
CA VAL A 117 1.72 5.19 3.78
C VAL A 117 1.86 5.97 5.08
N TYR A 118 2.70 5.48 5.98
CA TYR A 118 3.03 6.13 7.25
C TYR A 118 4.54 6.30 7.38
N ILE A 119 4.97 7.40 7.99
CA ILE A 119 6.34 7.50 8.48
C ILE A 119 6.53 6.55 9.66
N LYS A 120 7.73 6.00 9.78
CA LYS A 120 8.11 5.16 10.92
C LYS A 120 8.25 5.99 12.21
#